data_AF-A0A2N6FVY5-F1
#
_entry.id   AF-A0A2N6FVY5-F1
#
_cell.length_a   1.000
_cell.length_b   1.000
_cell.length_c   1.000
_cell.angle_alpha   90.00
_cell.angle_beta   90.00
_cell.angle_gamma   90.00
#
_symmetry.space_group_name_H-M   'P 1'
#
loop_
_entity.id
_entity.type
_entity.pdbx_description
1 polymer ?
#
loop_
_entity_poly.entity_id
_entity_poly.type
_entity_poly.pdbx_seq_one_letter_code
_entity_poly.pdbx_strand_id
1 'polypeptide(L)'
;MKKINKLKERYKRQNNLYNRKLRIFNDKIDKINKKKNYTNDEYQRIKTFEKSEKEKFSREVEILNKNRRSLKKDINKYKQKITKFNDLIQKYNMEKNKLVGMLRNYKNIKGRTFGFQKVELKTYHEAGKKVKVQKRTTNMNKIEIYGFSNLRELKAVLAHEIAHLVGIPHINVKNALMNPILQKNQLKKVSLTREDIKAFKEYF
;
A
#
# COMPACT_ATOMS: atom_id res chain seq x y z
N MET A 1 -12.78 -19.65 -4.83
CA MET A 1 -13.16 -20.49 -3.66
C MET A 1 -13.92 -21.77 -4.05
N LYS A 2 -14.86 -21.75 -5.00
CA LYS A 2 -15.65 -22.94 -5.42
C LYS A 2 -14.81 -24.21 -5.69
N LYS A 3 -13.65 -24.08 -6.35
CA LYS A 3 -12.75 -25.20 -6.69
C LYS A 3 -12.09 -25.86 -5.47
N ILE A 4 -11.59 -25.07 -4.49
CA ILE A 4 -11.00 -25.60 -3.24
C ILE A 4 -12.07 -26.30 -2.42
N ASN A 5 -13.25 -25.70 -2.27
CA ASN A 5 -14.34 -26.31 -1.50
C ASN A 5 -14.75 -27.66 -2.12
N LYS A 6 -14.86 -27.74 -3.45
CA LYS A 6 -15.13 -28.99 -4.15
C LYS A 6 -14.05 -30.06 -3.92
N LEU A 7 -12.78 -29.68 -3.89
CA LEU A 7 -11.67 -30.59 -3.58
C LEU A 7 -11.66 -31.05 -2.11
N LYS A 8 -11.94 -30.14 -1.17
CA LYS A 8 -12.05 -30.45 0.26
C LYS A 8 -13.20 -31.44 0.53
N GLU A 9 -14.35 -31.21 -0.09
CA GLU A 9 -15.50 -32.12 0.00
C GLU A 9 -15.20 -33.50 -0.60
N ARG A 10 -14.52 -33.55 -1.77
CA ARG A 10 -14.10 -34.81 -2.37
C ARG A 10 -13.15 -35.59 -1.46
N TYR A 11 -12.15 -34.92 -0.87
CA TYR A 11 -11.22 -35.54 0.07
C TYR A 11 -11.95 -36.08 1.30
N LYS A 12 -12.86 -35.28 1.88
CA LYS A 12 -13.67 -35.69 3.03
C LYS A 12 -14.50 -36.94 2.73
N ARG A 13 -15.16 -37.00 1.56
CA ARG A 13 -15.92 -38.18 1.11
C ARG A 13 -15.03 -39.42 0.96
N GLN A 14 -13.87 -39.27 0.33
CA GLN A 14 -12.93 -40.39 0.15
C GLN A 14 -12.40 -40.92 1.49
N ASN A 15 -12.07 -40.02 2.41
CA ASN A 15 -11.58 -40.39 3.74
C ASN A 15 -12.66 -41.11 4.56
N ASN A 16 -13.90 -40.63 4.51
CA ASN A 16 -15.02 -41.28 5.18
C ASN A 16 -15.29 -42.68 4.61
N LEU A 17 -15.21 -42.84 3.28
CA LEU A 17 -15.37 -44.13 2.63
C LEU A 17 -14.24 -45.11 3.05
N TYR A 18 -12.99 -44.65 3.05
CA TYR A 18 -11.84 -45.42 3.53
C TYR A 18 -12.04 -45.90 4.96
N ASN A 19 -12.40 -45.00 5.88
CA ASN A 19 -12.64 -45.34 7.29
C ASN A 19 -13.77 -46.36 7.46
N ARG A 20 -14.84 -46.25 6.65
CA ARG A 20 -15.94 -47.23 6.66
C ARG A 20 -15.47 -48.60 6.20
N LYS A 21 -14.68 -48.68 5.11
CA LYS A 21 -14.10 -49.94 4.63
C LYS A 21 -13.17 -50.57 5.67
N LEU A 22 -12.32 -49.75 6.30
CA LEU A 22 -11.40 -50.19 7.34
C LEU A 22 -12.15 -50.79 8.53
N ARG A 23 -13.25 -50.15 8.97
CA ARG A 23 -14.10 -50.68 10.03
C ARG A 23 -14.70 -52.04 9.66
N ILE A 24 -15.28 -52.16 8.47
CA ILE A 24 -15.86 -53.43 7.98
C ILE A 24 -14.80 -54.53 7.92
N PHE A 25 -13.58 -54.21 7.49
CA PHE A 25 -12.47 -55.14 7.46
C PHE A 25 -12.07 -55.60 8.87
N ASN A 26 -11.89 -54.65 9.81
CA ASN A 26 -11.58 -54.97 11.20
C ASN A 26 -12.66 -55.85 11.83
N ASP A 27 -13.94 -55.52 11.62
CA ASP A 27 -15.08 -56.32 12.10
C ASP A 27 -15.05 -57.76 11.56
N LYS A 28 -14.59 -57.96 10.31
CA LYS A 28 -14.41 -59.30 9.72
C LYS A 28 -13.24 -60.04 10.34
N ILE A 29 -12.11 -59.37 10.54
CA ILE A 29 -10.93 -59.95 11.21
C ILE A 29 -11.28 -60.35 12.65
N ASP A 30 -12.05 -59.53 13.38
CA ASP A 30 -12.50 -59.86 14.73
C ASP A 30 -13.40 -61.11 14.76
N LYS A 31 -14.30 -61.27 13.78
CA LYS A 31 -15.13 -62.47 13.65
C LYS A 31 -14.28 -63.72 13.37
N ILE A 32 -13.26 -63.58 12.53
CA ILE A 32 -12.28 -64.63 12.26
C ILE A 32 -11.52 -64.97 13.56
N ASN A 33 -10.99 -63.99 14.28
CA ASN A 33 -10.22 -64.23 15.49
C ASN A 33 -11.01 -64.91 16.62
N LYS A 34 -12.36 -64.86 16.60
CA LYS A 34 -13.23 -65.54 17.56
C LYS A 34 -13.38 -67.06 17.32
N LYS A 35 -13.15 -67.57 16.11
CA LYS A 35 -13.22 -69.01 15.82
C LYS A 35 -11.89 -69.66 16.24
N LYS A 36 -11.96 -70.73 17.06
CA LYS A 36 -10.78 -71.37 17.67
C LYS A 36 -10.03 -72.34 16.75
N ASN A 37 -10.73 -73.03 15.84
CA ASN A 37 -10.15 -74.06 14.98
C ASN A 37 -10.42 -73.76 13.51
N TYR A 38 -9.37 -73.89 12.70
CA TYR A 38 -9.40 -73.67 11.25
C TYR A 38 -8.83 -74.88 10.53
N THR A 39 -9.45 -75.26 9.41
CA THR A 39 -8.79 -76.20 8.48
C THR A 39 -7.63 -75.50 7.77
N ASN A 40 -6.68 -76.26 7.23
CA ASN A 40 -5.54 -75.69 6.49
C ASN A 40 -6.02 -74.83 5.30
N ASP A 41 -7.05 -75.30 4.57
CA ASP A 41 -7.66 -74.56 3.47
C ASP A 41 -8.31 -73.24 3.90
N GLU A 42 -9.02 -73.24 5.03
CA GLU A 42 -9.60 -72.02 5.61
C GLU A 42 -8.51 -71.01 6.00
N TYR A 43 -7.44 -71.49 6.62
CA TYR A 43 -6.31 -70.65 7.03
C TYR A 43 -5.63 -69.99 5.83
N GLN A 44 -5.35 -70.74 4.75
CA GLN A 44 -4.75 -70.17 3.55
C GLN A 44 -5.67 -69.14 2.89
N ARG A 45 -6.98 -69.40 2.84
CA ARG A 45 -7.96 -68.43 2.32
C ARG A 45 -7.97 -67.13 3.13
N ILE A 46 -7.93 -67.22 4.46
CA ILE A 46 -7.86 -66.05 5.36
C ILE A 46 -6.58 -65.25 5.11
N LYS A 47 -5.43 -65.93 5.04
CA LYS A 47 -4.13 -65.29 4.81
C LYS A 47 -4.08 -64.56 3.47
N THR A 48 -4.58 -65.18 2.40
CA THR A 48 -4.64 -64.55 1.07
C THR A 48 -5.62 -63.37 1.05
N PHE A 49 -6.79 -63.52 1.68
CA PHE A 49 -7.76 -62.42 1.82
C PHE A 49 -7.15 -61.23 2.56
N GLU A 50 -6.56 -61.46 3.74
CA GLU A 50 -5.94 -60.42 4.58
C GLU A 50 -4.83 -59.67 3.83
N LYS A 51 -3.95 -60.41 3.13
CA LYS A 51 -2.91 -59.82 2.30
C LYS A 51 -3.49 -58.93 1.21
N SER A 52 -4.50 -59.42 0.49
CA SER A 52 -5.12 -58.68 -0.62
C SER A 52 -5.81 -57.38 -0.16
N GLU A 53 -6.49 -57.41 1.00
CA GLU A 53 -7.15 -56.24 1.56
C GLU A 53 -6.14 -55.23 2.11
N LYS A 54 -5.08 -55.68 2.80
CA LYS A 54 -3.98 -54.81 3.24
C LYS A 54 -3.33 -54.09 2.06
N GLU A 55 -3.10 -54.77 0.95
CA GLU A 55 -2.58 -54.14 -0.28
C GLU A 55 -3.54 -53.08 -0.84
N LYS A 56 -4.86 -53.35 -0.87
CA LYS A 56 -5.86 -52.37 -1.32
C LYS A 56 -5.88 -51.14 -0.42
N PHE A 57 -5.87 -51.31 0.90
CA PHE A 57 -5.82 -50.19 1.84
C PHE A 57 -4.55 -49.37 1.68
N SER A 58 -3.39 -50.03 1.51
CA SER A 58 -2.11 -49.34 1.25
C SER A 58 -2.19 -48.45 0.01
N ARG A 59 -2.75 -48.96 -1.10
CA ARG A 59 -2.96 -48.19 -2.33
C ARG A 59 -3.92 -47.01 -2.11
N GLU A 60 -5.02 -47.20 -1.38
CA GLU A 60 -5.96 -46.11 -1.06
C GLU A 60 -5.32 -45.02 -0.21
N VAL A 61 -4.49 -45.39 0.79
CA VAL A 61 -3.72 -44.44 1.62
C VAL A 61 -2.75 -43.63 0.76
N GLU A 62 -2.09 -44.26 -0.21
CA GLU A 62 -1.18 -43.56 -1.11
C GLU A 62 -1.91 -42.50 -1.95
N ILE A 63 -3.07 -42.86 -2.50
CA ILE A 63 -3.94 -41.94 -3.27
C ILE A 63 -4.42 -40.78 -2.39
N LEU A 64 -4.88 -41.08 -1.17
CA LEU A 64 -5.31 -40.05 -0.21
C LEU A 64 -4.17 -39.10 0.14
N ASN A 65 -2.95 -39.62 0.35
CA ASN A 65 -1.78 -38.80 0.60
C ASN A 65 -1.40 -37.91 -0.59
N LYS A 66 -1.49 -38.43 -1.82
CA LYS A 66 -1.29 -37.63 -3.06
C LYS A 66 -2.33 -36.50 -3.15
N ASN A 67 -3.60 -36.79 -2.88
CA ASN A 67 -4.67 -35.79 -2.87
C ASN A 67 -4.46 -34.73 -1.78
N ARG A 68 -4.05 -35.14 -0.57
CA ARG A 68 -3.72 -34.24 0.53
C ARG A 68 -2.58 -33.28 0.17
N ARG A 69 -1.51 -33.80 -0.45
CA ARG A 69 -0.36 -33.00 -0.91
C ARG A 69 -0.78 -31.98 -1.97
N SER A 70 -1.57 -32.41 -2.96
CA SER A 70 -2.10 -31.52 -4.00
C SER A 70 -2.96 -30.40 -3.40
N LEU A 71 -3.89 -30.73 -2.50
CA LEU A 71 -4.72 -29.74 -1.81
C LEU A 71 -3.88 -28.74 -1.00
N LYS A 72 -2.83 -29.20 -0.31
CA LYS A 72 -1.90 -28.32 0.43
C LYS A 72 -1.18 -27.35 -0.50
N LYS A 73 -0.70 -27.82 -1.67
CA LYS A 73 -0.08 -26.95 -2.69
C LYS A 73 -1.05 -25.87 -3.18
N ASP A 74 -2.28 -26.26 -3.49
CA ASP A 74 -3.32 -25.32 -3.93
C ASP A 74 -3.59 -24.27 -2.86
N ILE A 75 -3.83 -24.69 -1.61
CA ILE A 75 -4.05 -23.77 -0.48
C ILE A 75 -2.91 -22.75 -0.36
N ASN A 76 -1.66 -23.20 -0.42
CA ASN A 76 -0.49 -22.32 -0.35
C ASN A 76 -0.45 -21.32 -1.51
N LYS A 77 -0.78 -21.75 -2.73
CA LYS A 77 -0.86 -20.87 -3.91
C LYS A 77 -1.90 -19.77 -3.73
N TYR A 78 -3.07 -20.09 -3.18
CA TYR A 78 -4.10 -19.08 -2.89
C TYR A 78 -3.71 -18.16 -1.74
N LYS A 79 -3.05 -18.67 -0.69
CA LYS A 79 -2.50 -17.84 0.39
C LYS A 79 -1.53 -16.79 -0.15
N GLN A 80 -0.61 -17.19 -1.03
CA GLN A 80 0.32 -16.27 -1.69
C GLN A 80 -0.42 -15.21 -2.54
N LYS A 81 -1.48 -15.59 -3.27
CA LYS A 81 -2.30 -14.62 -4.01
C LYS A 81 -2.98 -13.61 -3.08
N ILE A 82 -3.51 -14.05 -1.94
CA ILE A 82 -4.14 -13.17 -0.94
C ILE A 82 -3.11 -12.17 -0.41
N THR A 83 -1.90 -12.60 -0.06
CA THR A 83 -0.83 -11.69 0.36
C THR A 83 -0.54 -10.63 -0.70
N LYS A 84 -0.37 -11.04 -1.97
CA LYS A 84 -0.16 -10.09 -3.08
C LYS A 84 -1.30 -9.08 -3.25
N PHE A 85 -2.55 -9.51 -3.08
CA PHE A 85 -3.70 -8.60 -3.15
C PHE A 85 -3.71 -7.62 -1.98
N ASN A 86 -3.39 -8.08 -0.77
CA ASN A 86 -3.28 -7.19 0.39
C ASN A 86 -2.19 -6.13 0.19
N ASP A 87 -1.03 -6.51 -0.35
CA ASP A 87 0.04 -5.57 -0.67
C ASP A 87 -0.40 -4.53 -1.72
N LEU A 88 -1.16 -4.95 -2.73
CA LEU A 88 -1.74 -4.03 -3.72
C LEU A 88 -2.76 -3.07 -3.11
N ILE A 89 -3.61 -3.54 -2.20
CA ILE A 89 -4.58 -2.70 -1.47
C ILE A 89 -3.85 -1.67 -0.62
N GLN A 90 -2.77 -2.07 0.07
CA GLN A 90 -1.94 -1.13 0.83
C GLN A 90 -1.32 -0.07 -0.06
N LYS A 91 -0.71 -0.45 -1.19
CA LYS A 91 -0.15 0.49 -2.17
C LYS A 91 -1.21 1.45 -2.72
N TYR A 92 -2.39 0.95 -3.07
CA TYR A 92 -3.51 1.77 -3.52
C TYR A 92 -3.91 2.79 -2.44
N ASN A 93 -4.02 2.37 -1.19
CA ASN A 93 -4.36 3.28 -0.09
C ASN A 93 -3.27 4.34 0.14
N MET A 94 -2.00 3.98 0.02
CA MET A 94 -0.89 4.94 0.10
C MET A 94 -0.96 5.99 -1.02
N GLU A 95 -1.15 5.55 -2.28
CA GLU A 95 -1.28 6.47 -3.41
C GLU A 95 -2.54 7.32 -3.33
N LYS A 96 -3.67 6.75 -2.89
CA LYS A 96 -4.89 7.51 -2.60
C LYS A 96 -4.63 8.61 -1.57
N ASN A 97 -3.97 8.29 -0.47
CA ASN A 97 -3.68 9.26 0.58
C ASN A 97 -2.70 10.34 0.09
N LYS A 98 -1.70 9.96 -0.72
CA LYS A 98 -0.78 10.91 -1.37
C LYS A 98 -1.54 11.85 -2.31
N LEU A 99 -2.43 11.32 -3.14
CA LEU A 99 -3.27 12.11 -4.04
C LEU A 99 -4.22 13.04 -3.28
N VAL A 100 -4.85 12.57 -2.20
CA VAL A 100 -5.66 13.43 -1.31
C VAL A 100 -4.80 14.53 -0.69
N GLY A 101 -3.57 14.23 -0.28
CA GLY A 101 -2.61 15.23 0.20
C GLY A 101 -2.23 16.24 -0.88
N MET A 102 -1.94 15.79 -2.09
CA MET A 102 -1.66 16.64 -3.25
C MET A 102 -2.85 17.52 -3.60
N LEU A 103 -4.07 17.00 -3.61
CA LEU A 103 -5.29 17.79 -3.86
C LEU A 103 -5.53 18.84 -2.78
N ARG A 104 -5.27 18.53 -1.50
CA ARG A 104 -5.33 19.51 -0.40
C ARG A 104 -4.27 20.60 -0.58
N ASN A 105 -3.04 20.21 -0.92
CA ASN A 105 -1.95 21.15 -1.17
C ASN A 105 -2.23 22.01 -2.41
N TYR A 106 -2.74 21.44 -3.49
CA TYR A 106 -3.17 22.14 -4.70
C TYR A 106 -4.31 23.13 -4.43
N LYS A 107 -5.30 22.77 -3.60
CA LYS A 107 -6.36 23.69 -3.18
C LYS A 107 -5.81 24.91 -2.43
N ASN A 108 -4.67 24.75 -1.74
CA ASN A 108 -4.03 25.78 -0.92
C ASN A 108 -2.86 26.50 -1.63
N ILE A 109 -2.27 25.92 -2.67
CA ILE A 109 -1.06 26.39 -3.36
C ILE A 109 -1.31 26.33 -4.87
N LYS A 110 -1.65 27.47 -5.47
CA LYS A 110 -1.97 27.59 -6.91
C LYS A 110 -0.76 27.91 -7.78
N GLY A 111 0.31 28.39 -7.17
CA GLY A 111 1.62 28.63 -7.76
C GLY A 111 2.71 28.44 -6.71
N ARG A 112 3.94 28.22 -7.15
CA ARG A 112 5.11 28.23 -6.29
C ARG A 112 6.34 28.72 -7.06
N THR A 113 7.09 29.61 -6.44
CA THR A 113 8.43 29.99 -6.88
C THR A 113 9.52 29.12 -6.27
N PHE A 114 10.48 28.72 -7.10
CA PHE A 114 11.64 27.93 -6.71
C PHE A 114 12.92 28.78 -6.74
N GLY A 115 13.76 28.58 -5.73
CA GLY A 115 15.04 29.25 -5.59
C GLY A 115 15.92 28.63 -4.50
N PHE A 116 17.18 29.02 -4.47
CA PHE A 116 18.14 28.63 -3.43
C PHE A 116 18.49 29.85 -2.58
N GLN A 117 18.48 29.69 -1.26
CA GLN A 117 18.88 30.73 -0.32
C GLN A 117 20.36 30.56 0.03
N LYS A 118 21.20 31.50 -0.41
CA LYS A 118 22.61 31.56 -0.03
C LYS A 118 22.75 32.42 1.23
N VAL A 119 23.24 31.83 2.31
CA VAL A 119 23.55 32.55 3.55
C VAL A 119 25.06 32.75 3.59
N GLU A 120 25.51 33.99 3.41
CA GLU A 120 26.91 34.36 3.60
C GLU A 120 27.10 34.91 5.02
N LEU A 121 27.86 34.18 5.83
CA LEU A 121 28.29 34.62 7.15
C LEU A 121 29.67 35.25 7.01
N LYS A 122 29.76 36.56 7.21
CA LYS A 122 31.05 37.25 7.24
C LYS A 122 31.28 37.79 8.64
N THR A 123 32.45 37.46 9.21
CA THR A 123 32.87 37.98 10.51
C THR A 123 33.89 39.08 10.24
N TYR A 124 33.60 40.29 10.71
CA TYR A 124 34.50 41.43 10.61
C TYR A 124 34.91 41.88 12.02
N HIS A 125 36.06 42.52 12.11
CA HIS A 125 36.52 43.18 13.33
C HIS A 125 36.31 44.68 13.16
N GLU A 126 35.25 45.22 13.76
CA GLU A 126 35.04 46.66 13.86
C GLU A 126 35.32 47.09 15.31
N ALA A 127 36.16 48.12 15.48
CA ALA A 127 36.49 48.70 16.79
C ALA A 127 36.89 47.66 17.86
N GLY A 128 37.68 46.65 17.47
CA GLY A 128 38.17 45.60 18.38
C GLY A 128 37.15 44.54 18.80
N LYS A 129 35.90 44.60 18.32
CA LYS A 129 34.85 43.60 18.60
C LYS A 129 34.53 42.79 17.35
N LYS A 130 34.34 41.46 17.52
CA LYS A 130 33.91 40.56 16.44
C LYS A 130 32.43 40.82 16.11
N VAL A 131 32.15 41.37 14.94
CA VAL A 131 30.79 41.57 14.44
C VAL A 131 30.49 40.49 13.41
N LYS A 132 29.43 39.70 13.65
CA LYS A 132 28.94 38.69 12.71
C LYS A 132 27.84 39.31 11.85
N VAL A 133 28.12 39.53 10.57
CA VAL A 133 27.14 40.02 9.60
C VAL A 133 26.61 38.84 8.80
N GLN A 134 25.29 38.61 8.87
CA GLN A 134 24.61 37.61 8.08
C GLN A 134 24.00 38.28 6.84
N LYS A 135 24.56 38.02 5.65
CA LYS A 135 23.97 38.45 4.38
C LYS A 135 23.17 37.29 3.78
N ARG A 136 21.86 37.46 3.69
CA ARG A 136 20.96 36.49 3.04
C ARG A 136 20.73 36.93 1.61
N THR A 137 21.10 36.09 0.64
CA THR A 137 20.82 36.33 -0.78
C THR A 137 19.91 35.21 -1.28
N THR A 138 18.70 35.56 -1.67
CA THR A 138 17.71 34.59 -2.18
C THR A 138 17.72 34.67 -3.70
N ASN A 139 18.07 33.58 -4.38
CA ASN A 139 18.09 33.54 -5.85
C ASN A 139 16.94 32.64 -6.32
N MET A 140 15.90 33.24 -6.91
CA MET A 140 14.70 32.56 -7.37
C MET A 140 14.67 32.60 -8.90
N ASN A 141 14.58 31.43 -9.55
CA ASN A 141 14.84 31.31 -10.98
C ASN A 141 13.73 30.60 -11.77
N LYS A 142 12.68 30.10 -11.09
CA LYS A 142 11.58 29.40 -11.74
C LYS A 142 10.25 29.66 -11.03
N ILE A 143 9.22 29.97 -11.81
CA ILE A 143 7.82 30.00 -11.38
C ILE A 143 7.15 28.74 -11.94
N GLU A 144 6.49 27.95 -11.10
CA GLU A 144 5.59 26.88 -11.53
C GLU A 144 4.15 27.21 -11.12
N ILE A 145 3.22 27.11 -12.07
CA ILE A 145 1.79 27.29 -11.83
C ILE A 145 1.14 25.92 -11.93
N TYR A 146 0.56 25.46 -10.83
CA TYR A 146 -0.07 24.13 -10.78
C TYR A 146 -1.48 24.16 -11.35
N GLY A 147 -2.21 25.27 -11.22
CA GLY A 147 -3.47 25.45 -11.93
C GLY A 147 -4.26 26.72 -11.57
N PHE A 148 -5.19 27.06 -12.46
CA PHE A 148 -6.03 28.26 -12.42
C PHE A 148 -7.37 27.95 -13.11
N SER A 149 -8.45 28.63 -12.70
CA SER A 149 -9.80 28.39 -13.22
C SER A 149 -10.20 29.39 -14.31
N ASN A 150 -9.50 30.53 -14.42
CA ASN A 150 -9.71 31.54 -15.45
C ASN A 150 -8.50 32.48 -15.56
N LEU A 151 -8.50 33.33 -16.61
CA LEU A 151 -7.42 34.27 -16.88
C LEU A 151 -7.16 35.27 -15.73
N ARG A 152 -8.20 35.69 -15.00
CA ARG A 152 -8.03 36.64 -13.88
C ARG A 152 -7.31 35.98 -12.72
N GLU A 153 -7.65 34.73 -12.43
CA GLU A 153 -6.97 33.92 -11.43
C GLU A 153 -5.51 33.66 -11.80
N LEU A 154 -5.23 33.31 -13.06
CA LEU A 154 -3.85 33.14 -13.54
C LEU A 154 -3.02 34.42 -13.36
N LYS A 155 -3.57 35.59 -13.71
CA LYS A 155 -2.90 36.88 -13.52
C LYS A 155 -2.59 37.16 -12.05
N ALA A 156 -3.52 36.85 -11.15
CA ALA A 156 -3.33 37.05 -9.71
C ALA A 156 -2.24 36.14 -9.14
N VAL A 157 -2.26 34.85 -9.48
CA VAL A 157 -1.24 33.89 -9.04
C VAL A 157 0.13 34.27 -9.61
N LEU A 158 0.23 34.58 -10.91
CA LEU A 158 1.51 35.01 -11.52
C LEU A 158 2.08 36.27 -10.86
N ALA A 159 1.24 37.27 -10.59
CA ALA A 159 1.69 38.49 -9.91
C ALA A 159 2.21 38.20 -8.48
N HIS A 160 1.56 37.30 -7.75
CA HIS A 160 2.01 36.83 -6.44
C HIS A 160 3.36 36.11 -6.52
N GLU A 161 3.52 35.18 -7.46
CA GLU A 161 4.78 34.45 -7.65
C GLU A 161 5.92 35.38 -8.13
N ILE A 162 5.64 36.36 -9.00
CA ILE A 162 6.66 37.35 -9.41
C ILE A 162 7.13 38.18 -8.21
N ALA A 163 6.21 38.55 -7.32
CA ALA A 163 6.56 39.29 -6.11
C ALA A 163 7.42 38.44 -5.15
N HIS A 164 7.18 37.13 -5.04
CA HIS A 164 8.11 36.22 -4.39
C HIS A 164 9.47 36.17 -5.10
N LEU A 165 9.49 36.13 -6.43
CA LEU A 165 10.74 36.07 -7.23
C LEU A 165 11.64 37.27 -6.98
N VAL A 166 11.07 38.45 -6.76
CA VAL A 166 11.81 39.65 -6.33
C VAL A 166 12.01 39.70 -4.81
N GLY A 167 11.76 38.63 -4.06
CA GLY A 167 12.14 38.52 -2.66
C GLY A 167 11.15 39.08 -1.64
N ILE A 168 9.92 39.41 -2.05
CA ILE A 168 8.88 39.83 -1.10
C ILE A 168 8.28 38.58 -0.43
N PRO A 169 8.29 38.46 0.91
CA PRO A 169 7.68 37.34 1.60
C PRO A 169 6.15 37.52 1.69
N HIS A 170 5.47 36.49 2.22
CA HIS A 170 4.04 36.60 2.51
C HIS A 170 3.72 37.70 3.51
N ILE A 171 2.61 38.41 3.28
CA ILE A 171 2.08 39.44 4.16
C ILE A 171 0.70 38.98 4.67
N ASN A 172 0.55 38.82 5.98
CA ASN A 172 -0.71 38.39 6.60
C ASN A 172 -1.73 39.54 6.73
N VAL A 173 -1.94 40.30 5.65
CA VAL A 173 -2.88 41.42 5.59
C VAL A 173 -3.99 41.11 4.60
N LYS A 174 -5.23 41.44 4.98
CA LYS A 174 -6.40 41.30 4.11
C LYS A 174 -6.22 42.16 2.86
N ASN A 175 -6.57 41.60 1.71
CA ASN A 175 -6.50 42.16 0.37
C ASN A 175 -5.08 42.32 -0.23
N ALA A 176 -4.01 42.14 0.55
CA ALA A 176 -2.64 42.23 0.04
C ALA A 176 -2.40 41.21 -1.08
N LEU A 177 -1.70 41.61 -2.14
CA LEU A 177 -1.25 40.72 -3.21
C LEU A 177 -0.47 39.53 -2.61
N MET A 178 0.39 39.81 -1.63
CA MET A 178 1.25 38.81 -0.98
C MET A 178 0.58 38.04 0.17
N ASN A 179 -0.75 38.06 0.28
CA ASN A 179 -1.43 37.21 1.25
C ASN A 179 -1.23 35.72 0.93
N PRO A 180 -0.94 34.84 1.93
CA PRO A 180 -0.76 33.40 1.68
C PRO A 180 -1.98 32.70 1.06
N ILE A 181 -3.17 33.29 1.21
CA ILE A 181 -4.43 32.73 0.70
C ILE A 181 -4.95 33.66 -0.39
N LEU A 182 -5.17 33.12 -1.60
CA LEU A 182 -5.76 33.86 -2.71
C LEU A 182 -7.17 34.39 -2.36
N GLN A 183 -7.38 35.69 -2.52
CA GLN A 183 -8.56 36.42 -2.05
C GLN A 183 -9.43 36.93 -3.20
N LYS A 184 -10.71 37.18 -2.92
CA LYS A 184 -11.71 37.58 -3.93
C LYS A 184 -11.38 38.89 -4.64
N ASN A 185 -10.72 39.85 -3.97
CA ASN A 185 -10.35 41.13 -4.56
C ASN A 185 -9.33 40.96 -5.70
N GLN A 186 -8.35 40.07 -5.51
CA GLN A 186 -7.29 39.78 -6.47
C GLN A 186 -7.86 39.13 -7.75
N LEU A 187 -8.94 38.37 -7.63
CA LEU A 187 -9.67 37.77 -8.77
C LEU A 187 -10.49 38.79 -9.57
N LYS A 188 -10.86 39.93 -8.97
CA LYS A 188 -11.59 41.00 -9.64
C LYS A 188 -10.64 41.93 -10.39
N LYS A 189 -9.59 42.38 -9.71
CA LYS A 189 -8.55 43.26 -10.23
C LYS A 189 -7.24 43.01 -9.48
N VAL A 190 -6.17 42.76 -10.22
CA VAL A 190 -4.83 42.65 -9.64
C VAL A 190 -4.30 44.06 -9.39
N SER A 191 -3.90 44.34 -8.16
CA SER A 191 -3.31 45.62 -7.74
C SER A 191 -2.48 45.41 -6.48
N LEU A 192 -1.41 46.19 -6.33
CA LEU A 192 -0.64 46.25 -5.09
C LEU A 192 -1.42 47.05 -4.04
N THR A 193 -1.47 46.56 -2.80
CA THR A 193 -1.95 47.35 -1.66
C THR A 193 -0.83 48.20 -1.08
N ARG A 194 -1.18 49.07 -0.13
CA ARG A 194 -0.21 49.88 0.61
C ARG A 194 0.84 49.00 1.31
N GLU A 195 0.42 47.86 1.81
CA GLU A 195 1.27 46.90 2.52
C GLU A 195 2.22 46.17 1.56
N ASP A 196 1.76 45.79 0.36
CA ASP A 196 2.63 45.23 -0.66
C ASP A 196 3.71 46.25 -1.08
N ILE A 197 3.34 47.51 -1.26
CA ILE A 197 4.27 48.61 -1.61
C ILE A 197 5.25 48.87 -0.46
N LYS A 198 4.77 48.86 0.79
CA LYS A 198 5.63 49.04 1.96
C LYS A 198 6.65 47.93 2.05
N ALA A 199 6.23 46.67 1.89
CA ALA A 199 7.13 45.53 1.87
C ALA A 199 8.15 45.67 0.73
N PHE A 200 7.70 46.05 -0.47
CA PHE A 200 8.61 46.27 -1.60
C PHE A 200 9.73 47.27 -1.28
N LYS A 201 9.38 48.42 -0.68
CA LYS A 201 10.36 49.45 -0.25
C LYS A 201 11.24 49.05 0.93
N GLU A 202 10.84 48.04 1.69
CA GLU A 202 11.64 47.52 2.80
C GLU A 202 12.71 46.55 2.29
N TYR A 203 12.40 45.80 1.23
CA TYR A 203 13.30 44.83 0.62
C TYR A 203 14.17 45.40 -0.52
N PHE A 204 13.88 46.61 -1.02
CA PHE A 204 14.59 47.33 -2.09
C PHE A 204 14.66 48.84 -1.83
#